data_AF-A0A537FF15-F1
#
_entry.id   AF-A0A537FF15-F1
#
_cell.length_a   1.000
_cell.length_b   1.000
_cell.length_c   1.000
_cell.angle_alpha   90.00
_cell.angle_beta   90.00
_cell.angle_gamma   90.00
#
_symmetry.space_group_name_H-M   'P 1'
#
loop_
_entity.id
_entity.type
_entity.pdbx_description
1 polymer ?
#
loop_
_entity_poly.entity_id
_entity_poly.type
_entity_poly.pdbx_seq_one_letter_code
_entity_poly.pdbx_strand_id
1 'polypeptide(L)'
;MVDTVVISTLYFISVFQLILQAGVVFYAYRVTKLTGSFRAWTLIIAAFTLLTVRNVVSLVLSLSLPADQLGALIDSVGVVTLILSSVVNIAAGVALFLGMFGLAKRFENQSKAPP
;
A
#
# COMPACT_ATOMS: atom_id res chain seq x y z
N MET A 1 22.91 18.44 1.61
CA MET A 1 22.69 17.66 0.38
C MET A 1 22.12 16.33 0.82
N VAL A 2 20.87 16.03 0.48
CA VAL A 2 20.27 14.73 0.78
C VAL A 2 21.07 13.66 0.03
N ASP A 3 21.55 12.66 0.77
CA ASP A 3 22.37 11.60 0.22
C ASP A 3 21.56 10.78 -0.80
N THR A 4 22.17 10.48 -1.96
CA THR A 4 21.59 9.65 -3.03
C THR A 4 21.07 8.32 -2.51
N VAL A 5 21.69 7.79 -1.44
CA VAL A 5 21.25 6.57 -0.74
C VAL A 5 19.86 6.73 -0.11
N VAL A 6 19.55 7.89 0.48
CA VAL A 6 18.26 8.16 1.12
C VAL A 6 17.15 8.23 0.07
N ILE A 7 17.39 8.93 -1.03
CA ILE A 7 16.44 9.04 -2.14
C ILE A 7 16.15 7.65 -2.74
N SER A 8 17.19 6.86 -2.98
CA SER A 8 17.06 5.49 -3.49
C SER A 8 16.26 4.58 -2.54
N THR A 9 16.48 4.73 -1.23
CA THR A 9 15.75 3.98 -0.20
C THR A 9 14.27 4.33 -0.19
N LEU A 10 13.92 5.63 -0.27
CA LEU A 10 12.52 6.08 -0.31
C LEU A 10 11.79 5.58 -1.56
N TYR A 11 12.47 5.56 -2.72
CA TYR A 11 11.91 4.97 -3.94
C TYR A 11 11.68 3.47 -3.80
N PHE A 12 12.65 2.73 -3.28
CA PHE A 12 12.49 1.30 -3.03
C PHE A 12 11.29 1.00 -2.11
N ILE A 13 11.17 1.75 -1.02
CA ILE A 13 10.04 1.63 -0.09
C ILE A 13 8.71 1.90 -0.79
N SER A 14 8.64 2.94 -1.60
CA SER A 14 7.42 3.32 -2.31
C SER A 14 6.98 2.23 -3.29
N VAL A 15 7.92 1.65 -4.04
CA VAL A 15 7.65 0.52 -4.94
C VAL A 15 7.19 -0.72 -4.15
N PHE A 16 7.85 -1.03 -3.04
CA PHE A 16 7.48 -2.17 -2.20
C PHE A 16 6.06 -2.03 -1.62
N GLN A 17 5.70 -0.81 -1.18
CA GLN A 17 4.34 -0.52 -0.72
C GLN A 17 3.29 -0.69 -1.82
N LEU A 18 3.60 -0.30 -3.05
CA LEU A 18 2.70 -0.53 -4.20
C LEU A 18 2.47 -2.02 -4.45
N ILE A 19 3.50 -2.85 -4.34
CA ILE A 19 3.37 -4.31 -4.48
C ILE A 19 2.44 -4.87 -3.38
N LEU A 20 2.64 -4.46 -2.12
CA LEU A 20 1.78 -4.88 -1.01
C LEU A 20 0.32 -4.46 -1.23
N GLN A 21 0.09 -3.23 -1.67
CA GLN A 21 -1.25 -2.72 -1.93
C GLN A 21 -1.92 -3.38 -3.13
N ALA A 22 -1.18 -3.67 -4.19
CA ALA A 22 -1.68 -4.48 -5.30
C ALA A 22 -2.12 -5.87 -4.80
N GLY A 23 -1.33 -6.47 -3.91
CA GLY A 23 -1.69 -7.71 -3.22
C GLY A 23 -2.98 -7.60 -2.40
N VAL A 24 -3.15 -6.54 -1.62
CA VAL A 24 -4.37 -6.24 -0.84
C VAL A 24 -5.58 -6.18 -1.76
N VAL A 25 -5.51 -5.41 -2.86
CA VAL A 25 -6.60 -5.25 -3.82
C VAL A 25 -6.92 -6.59 -4.51
N PHE A 26 -5.91 -7.37 -4.87
CA PHE A 26 -6.08 -8.70 -5.45
C PHE A 26 -6.83 -9.66 -4.52
N TYR A 27 -6.41 -9.76 -3.25
CA TYR A 27 -7.10 -10.60 -2.27
C TYR A 27 -8.50 -10.07 -1.94
N ALA A 28 -8.70 -8.75 -1.92
CA ALA A 28 -10.02 -8.15 -1.75
C ALA A 28 -10.98 -8.55 -2.87
N TYR A 29 -10.52 -8.48 -4.12
CA TYR A 29 -11.31 -8.95 -5.26
C TYR A 29 -11.65 -10.43 -5.15
N ARG A 30 -10.68 -11.27 -4.75
CA ARG A 30 -10.89 -12.72 -4.57
C ARG A 30 -11.95 -13.04 -3.51
N VAL A 31 -11.91 -12.37 -2.35
CA VAL A 31 -12.92 -12.51 -1.30
C VAL A 31 -14.31 -12.10 -1.83
N THR A 32 -14.39 -10.99 -2.58
CA THR A 32 -15.65 -10.52 -3.18
C THR A 32 -16.32 -11.58 -4.05
N LYS A 33 -15.51 -12.32 -4.82
CA LYS A 33 -16.00 -13.40 -5.68
C LYS A 33 -16.55 -14.59 -4.87
N LEU A 34 -16.07 -14.80 -3.65
CA LEU A 34 -16.46 -15.92 -2.79
C LEU A 34 -17.64 -15.61 -1.86
N THR A 35 -17.68 -14.40 -1.29
CA THR A 35 -18.70 -14.02 -0.29
C THR A 35 -19.90 -13.28 -0.88
N GLY A 36 -19.82 -12.89 -2.15
CA GLY A 36 -20.72 -11.88 -2.71
C GLY A 36 -20.39 -10.47 -2.19
N SER A 37 -21.08 -9.48 -2.75
CA SER A 37 -20.79 -8.06 -2.56
C SER A 37 -21.87 -7.39 -1.70
N PHE A 38 -21.53 -6.97 -0.48
CA PHE A 38 -22.38 -6.13 0.37
C PHE A 38 -21.80 -4.72 0.52
N ARG A 39 -22.63 -3.71 0.82
CA ARG A 39 -22.22 -2.28 0.80
C ARG A 39 -20.95 -1.99 1.60
N ALA A 40 -20.82 -2.53 2.81
CA ALA A 40 -19.62 -2.30 3.62
C ALA A 40 -18.37 -2.96 3.01
N TRP A 41 -18.49 -4.15 2.41
CA TRP A 41 -17.39 -4.80 1.69
C TRP A 41 -16.94 -4.01 0.46
N THR A 42 -17.89 -3.49 -0.33
CA THR A 42 -17.57 -2.63 -1.48
C THR A 42 -16.87 -1.34 -1.06
N LEU A 43 -17.25 -0.75 0.08
CA LEU A 43 -16.59 0.44 0.62
C LEU A 43 -15.15 0.14 1.07
N ILE A 44 -14.90 -1.04 1.66
CA ILE A 44 -13.56 -1.47 2.04
C ILE A 44 -12.66 -1.64 0.81
N ILE A 45 -13.16 -2.31 -0.24
CA ILE A 45 -12.42 -2.45 -1.50
C ILE A 45 -12.14 -1.06 -2.10
N ALA A 46 -13.16 -0.20 -2.18
CA ALA A 46 -13.03 1.14 -2.72
C ALA A 46 -11.99 1.97 -1.94
N ALA A 47 -11.96 1.86 -0.61
CA ALA A 47 -10.95 2.50 0.23
C ALA A 47 -9.55 1.97 -0.09
N PHE A 48 -9.35 0.66 -0.22
CA PHE A 48 -8.06 0.10 -0.60
C PHE A 48 -7.64 0.55 -2.00
N THR A 49 -8.55 0.55 -2.97
CA THR A 49 -8.27 1.05 -4.32
C THR A 49 -7.90 2.53 -4.30
N LEU A 50 -8.60 3.37 -3.54
CA LEU A 50 -8.27 4.79 -3.37
C LEU A 50 -6.90 4.99 -2.74
N LEU A 51 -6.54 4.20 -1.72
CA LEU A 51 -5.22 4.24 -1.11
C LEU A 51 -4.13 3.84 -2.11
N THR A 52 -4.37 2.82 -2.92
CA THR A 52 -3.45 2.42 -4.00
C THR A 52 -3.26 3.54 -5.02
N VAL A 53 -4.35 4.14 -5.50
CA VAL A 53 -4.30 5.27 -6.44
C VAL A 53 -3.54 6.44 -5.83
N ARG A 54 -3.81 6.79 -4.57
CA ARG A 54 -3.07 7.85 -3.85
C ARG A 54 -1.58 7.58 -3.85
N ASN A 55 -1.14 6.36 -3.55
CA ASN A 55 0.28 6.03 -3.47
C ASN A 55 0.95 6.00 -4.85
N VAL A 56 0.23 5.57 -5.90
CA VAL A 56 0.72 5.69 -7.29
C VAL A 56 0.90 7.15 -7.67
N VAL A 57 -0.10 8.00 -7.39
CA VAL A 57 -0.02 9.44 -7.68
C VAL A 57 1.14 10.09 -6.92
N SER A 58 1.33 9.77 -5.64
CA SER A 58 2.48 10.26 -4.86
C SER A 58 3.82 9.87 -5.48
N LEU A 59 3.96 8.63 -5.96
CA LEU A 59 5.19 8.16 -6.60
C LEU A 59 5.42 8.81 -7.97
N VAL A 60 4.37 9.00 -8.76
CA VAL A 60 4.47 9.69 -10.06
C VAL A 60 4.88 11.15 -9.85
N LEU A 61 4.28 11.83 -8.87
CA LEU A 61 4.63 13.21 -8.54
C LEU A 61 6.06 13.31 -8.04
N SER A 62 6.53 12.39 -7.18
CA SER A 62 7.92 12.39 -6.73
C SER A 62 8.89 12.16 -7.89
N LEU A 63 8.60 11.22 -8.79
CA LEU A 63 9.44 10.98 -9.99
C LEU A 63 9.42 12.15 -10.98
N SER A 64 8.37 12.97 -10.99
CA SER A 64 8.23 14.12 -11.89
C SER A 64 8.92 15.39 -11.35
N LEU A 65 9.30 15.40 -10.07
CA LEU A 65 9.95 16.54 -9.43
C LEU A 65 11.46 16.57 -9.76
N PRO A 66 12.01 17.76 -10.09
CA PRO A 66 13.45 17.97 -10.15
C PRO A 66 14.14 17.54 -8.84
N ALA A 67 15.32 16.92 -8.95
CA ALA A 67 16.01 16.32 -7.80
C ALA A 67 16.35 17.33 -6.69
N ASP A 68 16.58 18.59 -7.04
CA ASP A 68 16.80 19.72 -6.15
C ASP A 68 15.55 20.10 -5.36
N GLN A 69 14.37 20.11 -6.00
CA GLN A 69 13.10 20.38 -5.33
C GLN A 69 12.69 19.22 -4.41
N LEU A 70 12.95 17.99 -4.84
CA LEU A 70 12.75 16.78 -4.05
C LEU A 70 13.64 16.77 -2.79
N GLY A 71 14.91 17.13 -2.95
CA GLY A 71 15.86 17.28 -1.85
C GLY A 71 15.42 18.34 -0.84
N ALA A 72 14.95 19.50 -1.32
CA ALA A 72 14.42 20.56 -0.47
C ALA A 72 13.16 20.14 0.31
N LEU A 73 12.25 19.37 -0.31
CA LEU A 73 11.10 18.79 0.39
C LEU A 73 11.54 17.81 1.48
N ILE A 74 12.49 16.92 1.17
CA ILE A 74 13.01 15.94 2.12
C ILE A 74 13.68 16.64 3.31
N ASP A 75 14.48 17.67 3.05
CA ASP A 75 15.13 18.47 4.10
C ASP A 75 14.09 19.24 4.94
N SER A 76 12.99 19.73 4.34
CA SER A 76 11.93 20.45 5.07
C SER A 76 11.13 19.57 6.05
N VAL A 77 10.90 18.30 5.69
CA VAL A 77 10.16 17.34 6.54
C VAL A 77 11.10 16.65 7.53
N GLY A 78 12.37 16.54 7.18
CA GLY A 78 13.40 15.84 7.93
C GLY A 78 13.47 14.36 7.55
N VAL A 79 14.69 13.91 7.26
CA VAL A 79 14.99 12.52 6.84
C VAL A 79 14.53 11.50 7.89
N VAL A 80 14.75 11.77 9.17
CA VAL A 80 14.38 10.86 10.27
C VAL A 80 12.86 10.67 10.33
N THR A 81 12.09 11.76 10.21
CA THR A 81 10.62 11.73 10.16
C THR A 81 10.12 10.91 8.97
N LEU A 82 10.74 11.08 7.80
CA LEU A 82 10.39 10.35 6.58
C LEU A 82 10.66 8.86 6.70
N ILE A 83 11.81 8.46 7.26
CA ILE A 83 12.15 7.06 7.47
C ILE A 83 11.19 6.40 8.46
N LEU A 84 10.95 7.03 9.62
CA LEU A 84 10.01 6.50 10.63
C LEU A 84 8.59 6.35 10.06
N SER A 85 8.09 7.38 9.37
CA SER A 85 6.78 7.34 8.72
C SER A 85 6.70 6.25 7.66
N SER A 86 7.78 6.05 6.91
CA SER A 86 7.89 4.98 5.91
C SER A 86 7.82 3.59 6.55
N VAL A 87 8.51 3.37 7.67
CA VAL A 87 8.46 2.10 8.42
C VAL A 87 7.04 1.80 8.91
N VAL A 88 6.36 2.79 9.50
CA VAL A 88 4.98 2.65 9.96
C VAL A 88 4.04 2.32 8.78
N ASN A 89 4.19 2.99 7.65
CA ASN A 89 3.38 2.74 6.45
C ASN A 89 3.63 1.34 5.86
N ILE A 90 4.88 0.85 5.86
CA ILE A 90 5.18 -0.53 5.46
C ILE A 90 4.51 -1.52 6.41
N ALA A 91 4.64 -1.32 7.73
CA ALA A 91 4.03 -2.20 8.71
C ALA A 91 2.51 -2.25 8.56
N ALA A 92 1.87 -1.10 8.36
CA ALA A 92 0.44 -1.03 8.04
C ALA A 92 0.10 -1.76 6.73
N GLY A 93 0.89 -1.58 5.67
CA GLY A 93 0.71 -2.28 4.41
C GLY A 93 0.82 -3.80 4.53
N VAL A 94 1.79 -4.29 5.30
CA VAL A 94 1.96 -5.73 5.60
C VAL A 94 0.78 -6.26 6.41
N ALA A 95 0.35 -5.53 7.45
CA ALA A 95 -0.79 -5.93 8.26
C ALA A 95 -2.08 -6.02 7.44
N LEU A 96 -2.34 -5.04 6.56
CA LEU A 96 -3.48 -5.06 5.64
C LEU A 96 -3.39 -6.25 4.67
N PHE A 97 -2.21 -6.50 4.10
CA PHE A 97 -1.99 -7.64 3.20
C PHE A 97 -2.26 -8.97 3.89
N LEU A 98 -1.69 -9.19 5.07
CA LEU A 98 -1.88 -10.42 5.84
C LEU A 98 -3.33 -10.58 6.30
N GLY A 99 -3.98 -9.49 6.72
CA GLY A 99 -5.41 -9.49 7.08
C GLY A 99 -6.29 -9.91 5.92
N MET A 100 -6.09 -9.33 4.73
CA MET A 100 -6.85 -9.65 3.53
C MET A 100 -6.56 -11.06 3.00
N PHE A 101 -5.29 -11.50 3.04
CA PHE A 101 -4.91 -12.87 2.73
C PHE A 101 -5.58 -13.88 3.67
N GLY A 102 -5.58 -13.61 4.97
CA GLY A 102 -6.23 -14.44 5.97
C GLY A 102 -7.75 -14.53 5.76
N LEU A 103 -8.40 -13.40 5.44
CA LEU A 103 -9.82 -13.37 5.08
C LEU A 103 -10.09 -14.22 3.83
N ALA A 104 -9.31 -14.05 2.75
CA ALA A 104 -9.43 -14.85 1.54
C ALA A 104 -9.35 -16.35 1.82
N LYS A 105 -8.34 -16.78 2.58
CA LYS A 105 -8.17 -18.19 2.94
C LYS A 105 -9.31 -18.74 3.79
N ARG A 106 -9.84 -17.95 4.74
CA ARG A 106 -10.99 -18.36 5.57
C ARG A 106 -12.25 -18.56 4.73
N PHE A 107 -12.57 -17.61 3.85
CA PHE A 107 -13.75 -17.72 2.99
C PHE A 107 -13.60 -18.84 1.95
N GLU A 108 -12.41 -19.07 1.41
CA GLU A 108 -12.15 -20.23 0.55
C GLU A 108 -12.42 -21.55 1.27
N ASN A 109 -11.92 -21.68 2.51
CA ASN A 109 -12.13 -22.91 3.28
C ASN A 109 -13.60 -23.12 3.65
N GLN A 110 -14.34 -22.05 3.96
CA GLN A 110 -15.78 -22.14 4.23
C GLN A 110 -16.60 -22.48 2.98
N SER A 111 -16.22 -21.96 1.81
CA SER A 111 -16.88 -22.31 0.54
C SER A 111 -16.68 -23.77 0.10
N LYS A 112 -15.68 -24.45 0.66
CA LYS A 112 -15.32 -25.84 0.34
C LYS A 112 -15.79 -26.85 1.40
N ALA A 113 -16.32 -26.39 2.52
CA ALA A 113 -16.86 -27.28 3.54
C ALA A 113 -18.18 -27.91 3.04
N PRO A 114 -18.35 -29.24 3.09
CA PRO A 114 -19.64 -29.86 2.76
C PRO A 114 -20.72 -29.42 3.77
N PRO A 115 -21.99 -29.34 3.35
CA PRO A 115 -23.12 -29.04 4.24
C PRO A 115 -23.31 -30.09 5.35
#